data_AF-A0A2N5ZSK8-F1
#
_entry.id   AF-A0A2N5ZSK8-F1
#
_cell.length_a   1.000
_cell.length_b   1.000
_cell.length_c   1.000
_cell.angle_alpha   90.00
_cell.angle_beta   90.00
_cell.angle_gamma   90.00
#
_symmetry.space_group_name_H-M   'P 1'
#
loop_
_entity.id
_entity.type
_entity.pdbx_description
1 polymer ?
#
loop_
_entity_poly.entity_id
_entity_poly.type
_entity_poly.pdbx_seq_one_letter_code
_entity_poly.pdbx_strand_id
1 'polypeptide(L)'
;MKPDPKNPKYKPVITLKAMKNLSKIILICSVIFLAAAQLNAKTPPANSAAELSYVKELVNDQISFPDDLCTGEKGLVKAQITIDENQRVKVQEINGCPGFKEHVEKQLESIVVEFPQLIGKSYICKIDFRI
;
A
#
# COMPACT_ATOMS: atom_id res chain seq x y z
N MET A 1 -10.95 -64.56 -16.46
CA MET A 1 -11.71 -65.26 -15.40
C MET A 1 -11.83 -64.29 -14.22
N LYS A 2 -12.99 -63.66 -14.01
CA LYS A 2 -13.23 -62.69 -12.92
C LYS A 2 -13.87 -63.44 -11.73
N PRO A 3 -13.45 -63.22 -10.48
CA PRO A 3 -14.01 -63.92 -9.32
C PRO A 3 -15.46 -63.51 -9.06
N ASP A 4 -16.29 -64.51 -8.73
CA ASP A 4 -17.74 -64.40 -8.49
C ASP A 4 -18.03 -63.73 -7.12
N PRO A 5 -18.86 -62.66 -7.08
CA PRO A 5 -19.20 -61.91 -5.86
C PRO A 5 -20.06 -62.68 -4.83
N LYS A 6 -20.45 -63.94 -5.07
CA LYS A 6 -21.28 -64.73 -4.15
C LYS A 6 -20.51 -65.68 -3.21
N ASN A 7 -19.18 -65.57 -3.11
CA ASN A 7 -18.43 -66.37 -2.13
C ASN A 7 -18.60 -65.81 -0.70
N PRO A 8 -19.24 -66.54 0.23
CA PRO A 8 -19.59 -66.05 1.57
C PRO A 8 -18.40 -65.86 2.53
N LYS A 9 -17.16 -66.12 2.10
CA LYS A 9 -15.94 -65.97 2.93
C LYS A 9 -15.21 -64.62 2.77
N TYR A 10 -15.81 -63.61 2.13
CA TYR A 10 -15.22 -62.28 2.04
C TYR A 10 -16.06 -61.24 2.81
N LYS A 11 -15.65 -60.94 4.05
CA LYS A 11 -16.10 -59.74 4.77
C LYS A 11 -14.88 -58.84 5.01
N PRO A 12 -14.78 -57.65 4.39
CA PRO A 12 -13.72 -56.72 4.73
C PRO A 12 -13.97 -56.18 6.14
N VAL A 13 -13.06 -56.50 7.08
CA VAL A 13 -13.03 -55.89 8.41
C VAL A 13 -12.54 -54.46 8.24
N ILE A 14 -13.46 -53.52 8.02
CA ILE A 14 -13.13 -52.09 8.06
C ILE A 14 -12.91 -51.73 9.54
N THR A 15 -11.64 -51.63 9.91
CA THR A 15 -11.24 -51.30 11.28
C THR A 15 -11.56 -49.84 11.58
N LEU A 16 -12.48 -49.62 12.53
CA LEU A 16 -12.92 -48.33 13.10
C LEU A 16 -11.79 -47.36 13.53
N LYS A 17 -10.54 -47.84 13.59
CA LYS A 17 -9.36 -47.06 13.98
C LYS A 17 -8.90 -46.09 12.87
N ALA A 18 -9.20 -46.39 11.60
CA ALA A 18 -8.79 -45.55 10.47
C ALA A 18 -9.59 -44.24 10.36
N MET A 19 -10.84 -44.20 10.84
CA MET A 19 -11.73 -43.03 10.70
C MET A 19 -11.35 -41.84 11.61
N LYS A 20 -10.62 -42.08 12.71
CA LYS A 20 -10.26 -41.01 13.67
C LYS A 20 -9.08 -40.14 13.22
N ASN A 21 -8.26 -40.66 12.31
CA ASN A 21 -7.06 -39.95 11.83
C ASN A 21 -7.31 -39.18 10.53
N LEU A 22 -8.35 -39.54 9.77
CA LEU A 22 -8.74 -38.82 8.55
C LEU A 22 -9.32 -37.44 8.88
N SER A 23 -10.11 -37.34 9.96
CA SER A 23 -10.75 -36.07 10.38
C SER A 23 -9.74 -35.00 10.81
N LYS A 24 -8.54 -35.39 11.26
CA LYS A 24 -7.47 -34.44 11.66
C LYS A 24 -6.73 -33.85 10.46
N ILE A 25 -6.62 -34.59 9.36
CA ILE A 25 -5.90 -34.15 8.16
C ILE A 25 -6.74 -33.12 7.38
N ILE A 26 -8.07 -33.29 7.34
CA ILE A 26 -8.98 -32.37 6.63
C ILE A 26 -9.01 -30.98 7.30
N LEU A 27 -8.80 -30.90 8.62
CA LEU A 27 -8.82 -29.63 9.36
C LEU A 27 -7.58 -28.75 9.09
N ILE A 28 -6.45 -29.34 8.68
CA ILE A 28 -5.19 -28.59 8.49
C ILE A 28 -5.12 -27.98 7.07
N CYS A 29 -5.75 -28.60 6.07
CA CYS A 29 -5.73 -28.09 4.69
C CYS A 29 -6.61 -26.85 4.47
N SER A 30 -7.60 -26.57 5.32
CA SER A 30 -8.52 -25.43 5.16
C SER A 30 -7.94 -24.07 5.60
N VAL A 31 -6.78 -24.04 6.26
CA VAL A 31 -6.18 -22.78 6.78
C VAL A 31 -5.31 -22.07 5.72
N ILE A 32 -4.91 -22.75 4.66
CA ILE A 32 -3.95 -22.18 3.68
C ILE A 32 -4.65 -21.37 2.56
N PHE A 33 -5.98 -21.46 2.42
CA PHE A 33 -6.70 -20.81 1.32
C PHE A 33 -7.11 -19.34 1.57
N LEU A 34 -6.81 -18.76 2.73
CA LEU A 34 -7.25 -17.40 3.10
C LEU A 34 -6.14 -16.34 3.11
N ALA A 35 -5.04 -16.55 2.39
CA ALA A 35 -3.90 -15.62 2.36
C ALA A 35 -3.59 -15.04 0.97
N ALA A 36 -4.47 -15.21 -0.02
CA ALA A 36 -4.36 -14.49 -1.28
C ALA A 36 -5.16 -13.19 -1.20
N ALA A 37 -4.76 -12.29 -0.29
CA ALA A 37 -5.15 -10.89 -0.41
C ALA A 37 -4.60 -10.41 -1.76
N GLN A 38 -5.50 -10.17 -2.72
CA GLN A 38 -5.17 -9.66 -4.02
C GLN A 38 -4.53 -8.28 -3.85
N LEU A 39 -3.21 -8.23 -3.84
CA LEU A 39 -2.46 -7.01 -4.12
C LEU A 39 -2.67 -6.68 -5.59
N ASN A 40 -3.84 -6.11 -5.91
CA ASN A 40 -4.07 -5.46 -7.19
C ASN A 40 -3.17 -4.22 -7.20
N ALA A 41 -1.92 -4.39 -7.65
CA ALA A 41 -1.10 -3.28 -8.10
C ALA A 41 -1.79 -2.72 -9.35
N LYS A 42 -2.74 -1.81 -9.15
CA LYS A 42 -3.41 -1.09 -10.22
C LYS A 42 -2.32 -0.28 -10.92
N THR A 43 -1.97 -0.67 -12.14
CA THR A 43 -1.14 0.16 -13.00
C THR A 43 -1.76 1.56 -13.04
N PRO A 44 -1.00 2.62 -12.70
CA PRO A 44 -1.55 3.96 -12.73
C PRO A 44 -2.08 4.24 -14.15
N PRO A 45 -3.30 4.76 -14.30
CA PRO A 45 -3.83 5.12 -15.63
C PRO A 45 -2.89 6.11 -16.32
N ALA A 46 -2.87 6.17 -17.65
CA ALA A 46 -1.96 7.04 -18.41
C ALA A 46 -2.01 8.53 -18.01
N ASN A 47 -3.17 9.03 -17.54
CA ASN A 47 -3.30 10.37 -16.96
C ASN A 47 -2.45 10.58 -15.71
N SER A 48 -2.12 9.52 -14.98
CA SER A 48 -1.31 9.57 -13.76
C SER A 48 0.08 10.14 -13.99
N ALA A 49 0.70 9.95 -15.15
CA ALA A 49 2.07 10.44 -15.37
C ALA A 49 2.13 11.97 -15.48
N ALA A 50 1.21 12.57 -16.24
CA ALA A 50 1.10 14.03 -16.35
C ALA A 50 0.68 14.65 -15.02
N GLU A 51 -0.29 14.06 -14.33
CA GLU A 51 -0.74 14.50 -13.01
C GLU A 51 0.39 14.43 -11.97
N LEU A 52 1.15 13.33 -11.93
CA LEU A 52 2.31 13.19 -11.04
C LEU A 52 3.39 14.21 -11.36
N SER A 53 3.63 14.50 -12.64
CA SER A 53 4.62 15.49 -13.07
C SER A 53 4.22 16.89 -12.63
N TYR A 54 2.95 17.26 -12.83
CA TYR A 54 2.39 18.53 -12.36
C TYR A 54 2.50 18.69 -10.84
N VAL A 55 2.06 17.68 -10.06
CA VAL A 55 2.15 17.75 -8.59
C VAL A 55 3.61 17.84 -8.13
N LYS A 56 4.52 17.14 -8.81
CA LYS A 56 5.95 17.18 -8.49
C LYS A 56 6.55 18.57 -8.76
N GLU A 57 6.25 19.17 -9.90
CA GLU A 57 6.71 20.53 -10.24
C GLU A 57 6.15 21.55 -9.26
N LEU A 58 4.83 21.51 -9.00
CA LEU A 58 4.18 22.40 -8.05
C LEU A 58 4.81 22.34 -6.65
N VAL A 59 5.05 21.14 -6.13
CA VAL A 59 5.67 20.97 -4.81
C VAL A 59 7.12 21.45 -4.80
N ASN A 60 7.89 21.18 -5.86
CA ASN A 60 9.28 21.63 -5.94
C ASN A 60 9.41 23.16 -6.05
N ASP A 61 8.50 23.81 -6.77
CA ASP A 61 8.53 25.27 -6.98
C ASP A 61 8.09 26.04 -5.73
N GLN A 62 7.21 25.45 -4.92
CA GLN A 62 6.65 26.09 -3.72
C GLN A 62 7.45 25.80 -2.45
N ILE A 63 8.26 24.73 -2.44
CA ILE A 63 9.07 24.38 -1.29
C ILE A 63 10.47 24.97 -1.40
N SER A 64 10.76 25.92 -0.52
CA SER A 64 12.09 26.52 -0.40
C SER A 64 12.94 25.79 0.64
N PHE A 65 14.25 26.07 0.62
CA PHE A 65 15.11 25.68 1.72
C PHE A 65 14.74 26.51 2.97
N PRO A 66 14.69 25.92 4.18
CA PRO A 66 14.42 26.66 5.41
C PRO A 66 15.55 27.64 5.76
N ASP A 67 15.22 28.91 5.93
CA ASP A 67 16.18 29.98 6.29
C ASP A 67 16.79 29.81 7.69
N ASP A 68 16.06 29.16 8.59
CA ASP A 68 16.45 28.98 10.00
C ASP A 68 17.44 27.82 10.23
N LEU A 69 17.70 27.00 9.20
CA LEU A 69 18.68 25.92 9.28
C LEU A 69 20.03 26.40 8.75
N CYS A 70 21.10 26.03 9.46
CA CYS A 70 22.46 26.34 9.03
C CYS A 70 22.69 25.87 7.58
N THR A 71 23.20 26.77 6.74
CA THR A 71 23.66 26.44 5.39
C THR A 71 24.58 25.22 5.43
N GLY A 72 24.12 24.10 4.88
CA GLY A 72 24.85 22.83 4.87
C GLY A 72 24.14 21.67 5.55
N GLU A 73 23.06 21.90 6.30
CA GLU A 73 22.21 20.81 6.75
C GLU A 73 21.54 20.11 5.56
N LYS A 74 21.56 18.77 5.58
CA LYS A 74 21.01 17.93 4.52
C LYS A 74 19.91 17.08 5.12
N GLY A 75 18.76 17.07 4.46
CA GLY A 75 17.58 16.36 4.95
C GLY A 75 16.77 15.76 3.82
N LEU A 76 16.05 14.70 4.13
CA LEU A 76 15.02 14.16 3.26
C LEU A 76 13.69 14.15 4.00
N VAL A 77 12.68 14.72 3.37
CA VAL A 77 11.31 14.74 3.89
C VAL A 77 10.42 13.94 2.96
N LYS A 78 9.59 13.08 3.53
CA LYS A 78 8.53 12.36 2.83
C LYS A 78 7.20 12.81 3.39
N ALA A 79 6.34 13.34 2.53
CA ALA A 79 4.99 13.74 2.89
C ALA A 79 3.98 12.95 2.06
N GLN A 80 2.99 12.36 2.73
CA GLN A 80 1.77 11.90 2.09
C GLN A 80 0.76 13.04 2.11
N ILE A 81 0.32 13.45 0.93
CA ILE A 81 -0.62 14.55 0.77
C ILE A 81 -1.89 14.09 0.06
N THR A 82 -2.99 14.80 0.29
CA THR A 82 -4.26 14.65 -0.44
C THR A 82 -4.73 16.02 -0.87
N ILE A 83 -5.34 16.14 -2.04
CA ILE A 83 -5.97 17.40 -2.47
C ILE A 83 -7.44 17.38 -2.04
N ASP A 84 -7.85 18.37 -1.27
CA ASP A 84 -9.22 18.47 -0.74
C ASP A 84 -10.21 19.05 -1.76
N GLU A 85 -11.48 19.16 -1.36
CA GLU A 85 -12.56 19.71 -2.20
C GLU A 85 -12.38 21.21 -2.53
N ASN A 86 -11.58 21.93 -1.74
CA ASN A 86 -11.22 23.33 -1.96
C ASN A 86 -9.97 23.48 -2.82
N GLN A 87 -9.46 22.39 -3.41
CA GLN A 87 -8.22 22.32 -4.16
C GLN A 87 -6.98 22.71 -3.33
N ARG A 88 -7.03 22.53 -2.02
CA ARG A 88 -5.89 22.74 -1.12
C ARG A 88 -5.19 21.43 -0.85
N VAL A 89 -3.88 21.53 -0.66
CA VAL A 89 -3.07 20.40 -0.21
C VAL A 89 -3.30 20.18 1.28
N LYS A 90 -3.66 18.96 1.65
CA LYS A 90 -3.76 18.49 3.03
C LYS A 90 -2.67 17.46 3.30
N VAL A 91 -1.86 17.69 4.32
CA VAL A 91 -0.84 16.73 4.76
C VAL A 91 -1.51 15.67 5.62
N GLN A 92 -1.33 14.40 5.25
CA GLN A 92 -1.87 13.23 5.99
C GLN A 92 -0.81 12.64 6.91
N GLU A 93 0.42 12.55 6.39
CA GLU A 93 1.56 12.02 7.12
C GLU A 93 2.83 12.72 6.63
N ILE A 94 3.74 13.02 7.54
CA ILE A 94 5.03 13.61 7.18
C ILE A 94 6.15 13.07 8.07
N ASN A 95 7.20 12.58 7.40
CA ASN A 95 8.35 11.90 7.98
C ASN A 95 9.64 12.58 7.50
N GLY A 96 10.62 12.73 8.40
CA GLY A 96 11.90 13.36 8.08
C GLY A 96 12.55 13.98 9.30
N CYS A 97 13.62 14.72 9.07
CA CYS A 97 14.31 15.50 10.10
C CYS A 97 13.36 16.59 10.67
N PRO A 98 13.27 16.77 11.99
CA PRO A 98 12.29 17.67 12.61
C PRO A 98 12.30 19.12 12.07
N GLY A 99 13.50 19.72 11.90
CA GLY A 99 13.62 21.09 11.39
C GLY A 99 13.07 21.28 9.97
N PHE A 100 13.29 20.30 9.09
CA PHE A 100 12.74 20.33 7.73
C PHE A 100 11.25 19.96 7.69
N LYS A 101 10.79 19.09 8.61
CA LYS A 101 9.41 18.62 8.67
C LYS A 101 8.43 19.76 8.86
N GLU A 102 8.63 20.57 9.91
CA GLU A 102 7.72 21.68 10.24
C GLU A 102 7.68 22.73 9.11
N HIS A 103 8.84 23.03 8.52
CA HIS A 103 8.93 23.96 7.39
C HIS A 103 8.16 23.47 6.17
N VAL A 104 8.39 22.20 5.78
CA VAL A 104 7.71 21.57 4.65
C VAL A 104 6.20 21.48 4.87
N GLU A 105 5.75 21.15 6.08
CA GLU A 105 4.32 21.04 6.41
C GLU A 105 3.61 22.38 6.20
N LYS A 106 4.16 23.48 6.74
CA LYS A 106 3.61 24.84 6.57
C LYS A 106 3.54 25.26 5.10
N GLN A 107 4.58 24.95 4.32
CA GLN A 107 4.60 25.31 2.90
C GLN A 107 3.58 24.50 2.11
N LEU A 108 3.51 23.18 2.33
CA LEU A 108 2.54 22.31 1.67
C LEU A 108 1.10 22.76 1.91
N GLU A 109 0.73 23.10 3.15
CA GLU A 109 -0.63 23.54 3.48
C GLU A 109 -1.03 24.88 2.83
N SER A 110 -0.06 25.68 2.39
CA SER A 110 -0.33 26.94 1.69
C SER A 110 -0.61 26.76 0.19
N ILE A 111 -0.32 25.57 -0.36
CA ILE A 111 -0.47 25.29 -1.79
C ILE A 111 -1.96 25.18 -2.17
N VAL A 112 -2.31 25.91 -3.23
CA VAL A 112 -3.57 25.78 -3.96
C VAL A 112 -3.28 25.15 -5.31
N VAL A 113 -4.07 24.15 -5.68
CA VAL A 113 -3.89 23.34 -6.88
C VAL A 113 -4.89 23.80 -7.93
N GLU A 114 -4.43 24.25 -9.09
CA GLU A 114 -5.31 24.75 -10.16
C GLU A 114 -5.86 23.62 -11.05
N PHE A 115 -5.89 22.39 -10.55
CA PHE A 115 -6.22 21.20 -11.32
C PHE A 115 -7.32 20.38 -10.61
N PRO A 116 -8.62 20.72 -10.83
CA PRO A 116 -9.75 20.11 -10.12
C PRO A 116 -9.83 18.58 -10.23
N GLN A 117 -9.31 18.00 -11.31
CA GLN A 117 -9.27 16.55 -11.50
C GLN A 117 -8.37 15.80 -10.51
N LEU A 118 -7.63 16.52 -9.67
CA LEU A 118 -6.79 15.95 -8.62
C LEU A 118 -7.49 15.88 -7.26
N ILE A 119 -8.66 16.50 -7.11
CA ILE A 119 -9.44 16.47 -5.87
C ILE A 119 -9.68 15.00 -5.44
N GLY A 120 -9.46 14.73 -4.15
CA GLY A 120 -9.60 13.41 -3.54
C GLY A 120 -8.46 12.43 -3.83
N LYS A 121 -7.47 12.80 -4.66
CA LYS A 121 -6.30 11.97 -4.94
C LYS A 121 -5.21 12.19 -3.88
N SER A 122 -4.47 11.13 -3.62
CA SER A 122 -3.35 11.12 -2.66
C SER A 122 -2.02 10.86 -3.36
N TYR A 123 -0.99 11.54 -2.90
CA TYR A 123 0.36 11.49 -3.46
C TYR A 123 1.40 11.33 -2.36
N ILE A 124 2.53 10.72 -2.70
CA ILE A 124 3.70 10.66 -1.83
C ILE A 124 4.77 11.56 -2.46
N CYS A 125 5.04 12.68 -1.80
CA CYS A 125 6.05 13.64 -2.17
C CYS A 125 7.34 13.33 -1.40
N LYS A 126 8.48 13.37 -2.11
CA LYS A 126 9.80 13.13 -1.54
C LYS A 126 10.66 14.35 -1.86
N ILE A 127 10.95 15.13 -0.83
CA ILE A 127 11.66 16.41 -0.91
C ILE A 127 13.07 16.19 -0.40
N ASP A 128 14.04 16.63 -1.17
CA ASP A 128 15.45 16.34 -0.95
C ASP A 128 16.24 17.65 -0.82
N PHE A 129 16.73 17.94 0.38
CA PHE A 129 17.49 19.14 0.71
C PHE A 129 19.01 18.91 0.62
N ARG A 130 19.45 18.03 -0.28
CA ARG A 130 20.87 17.78 -0.55
C ARG A 130 21.34 18.70 -1.68
N ILE A 131 21.95 19.82 -1.29
CA ILE A 131 22.73 20.71 -2.19
C ILE A 131 24.08 20.06 -2.53
#